data_AF-A0A537X2W7-F1
#
_entry.id   AF-A0A537X2W7-F1
#
_cell.length_a   1.000
_cell.length_b   1.000
_cell.length_c   1.000
_cell.angle_alpha   90.00
_cell.angle_beta   90.00
_cell.angle_gamma   90.00
#
_symmetry.space_group_name_H-M   'P 1'
#
loop_
_entity.id
_entity.type
_entity.pdbx_description
1 polymer ?
#
loop_
_entity_poly.entity_id
_entity_poly.type
_entity_poly.pdbx_seq_one_letter_code
_entity_poly.pdbx_strand_id
1 'polypeptide(L)'
;MDPVRTLDTGIASGVVTVLIDEPGGGSSTIQTPAADFEAAERGVAIGRRFIPWHRIRRYRWDLPPKEFADERRVSAQVRLVLDGENGTAEEHLVSADGFETAAFAVTMLLEDVADIAGGTVTVRRVGIPWHHVREYERIPADAQTDGEAPPERPDA
;
A
#
# COMPACT_ATOMS: atom_id res chain seq x y z
N MET A 1 12.07 -23.50 -7.70
CA MET A 1 10.76 -22.94 -8.10
C MET A 1 10.21 -22.24 -6.89
N ASP A 2 10.33 -20.92 -6.84
CA ASP A 2 9.69 -20.11 -5.79
C ASP A 2 8.18 -20.14 -5.99
N PRO A 3 7.38 -20.46 -4.97
CA PRO A 3 5.96 -20.20 -5.03
C PRO A 3 5.80 -18.68 -4.99
N VAL A 4 5.26 -18.11 -6.07
CA VAL A 4 4.69 -16.77 -6.08
C VAL A 4 3.73 -16.71 -4.90
N ARG A 5 4.16 -16.07 -3.80
CA ARG A 5 3.28 -15.66 -2.71
C ARG A 5 2.44 -14.52 -3.27
N THR A 6 1.46 -14.89 -4.10
CA THR A 6 0.31 -14.05 -4.38
C THR A 6 -0.21 -13.58 -3.01
N LEU A 7 -0.61 -12.32 -2.90
CA LEU A 7 -1.29 -11.74 -1.74
C LEU A 7 -2.65 -12.44 -1.50
N ASP A 8 -2.62 -13.75 -1.26
CA ASP A 8 -3.70 -14.58 -0.76
C ASP A 8 -3.72 -14.42 0.77
N THR A 9 -3.75 -13.16 1.22
CA THR A 9 -4.29 -12.84 2.53
C THR A 9 -5.78 -13.12 2.41
N GLY A 10 -6.18 -14.31 2.90
CA GLY A 10 -7.48 -14.93 2.70
C GLY A 10 -8.64 -13.96 2.69
N ILE A 11 -9.60 -14.25 1.80
CA ILE A 11 -10.90 -13.60 1.62
C ILE A 11 -11.34 -12.95 2.94
N ALA A 12 -11.18 -11.63 3.01
CA ALA A 12 -11.22 -10.88 4.25
C ALA A 12 -12.59 -11.00 4.92
N SER A 13 -12.66 -11.70 6.04
CA SER A 13 -13.62 -11.35 7.08
C SER A 13 -13.16 -10.00 7.63
N GLY A 14 -13.59 -8.89 7.03
CA GLY A 14 -13.12 -7.57 7.39
C GLY A 14 -13.98 -6.43 6.84
N VAL A 15 -13.82 -5.25 7.43
CA VAL A 15 -14.46 -4.01 6.97
C VAL A 15 -13.50 -3.28 6.02
N VAL A 16 -13.99 -2.91 4.85
CA VAL A 16 -13.30 -2.03 3.91
C VAL A 16 -13.74 -0.62 4.17
N THR A 17 -12.77 0.27 4.31
CA THR A 17 -13.00 1.71 4.43
C THR A 17 -12.59 2.37 3.12
N VAL A 18 -13.54 2.97 2.40
CA VAL A 18 -13.34 3.66 1.13
C VAL A 18 -13.45 5.16 1.34
N LEU A 19 -12.39 5.91 1.03
CA LEU A 19 -12.36 7.37 1.06
C LEU A 19 -12.68 7.90 -0.35
N ILE A 20 -13.70 8.75 -0.43
CA ILE A 20 -14.19 9.30 -1.70
C ILE A 20 -14.28 10.82 -1.65
N ASP A 21 -14.10 11.47 -2.80
CA ASP A 21 -14.36 12.88 -3.01
C ASP A 21 -15.84 13.09 -3.37
N GLU A 22 -16.47 14.10 -2.77
CA GLU A 22 -17.89 14.41 -2.93
C GLU A 22 -18.16 15.50 -4.00
N PRO A 23 -19.28 15.40 -4.75
CA PRO A 23 -19.65 16.41 -5.72
C PRO A 23 -20.11 17.66 -4.98
N GLY A 24 -19.24 18.66 -4.89
CA GLY A 24 -19.44 19.87 -4.07
C GLY A 24 -18.21 20.26 -3.26
N GLY A 25 -17.17 19.42 -3.26
CA GLY A 25 -15.95 19.64 -2.49
C GLY A 25 -15.98 18.89 -1.15
N GLY A 26 -14.79 18.50 -0.69
CA GLY A 26 -14.61 17.68 0.50
C GLY A 26 -14.59 16.17 0.19
N SER A 27 -14.35 15.38 1.24
CA SER A 27 -14.25 13.93 1.15
C SER A 27 -15.14 13.25 2.19
N SER A 28 -15.67 12.07 1.86
CA SER A 28 -16.47 11.24 2.76
C SER A 28 -15.89 9.83 2.82
N THR A 29 -16.25 9.11 3.88
CA THR A 29 -15.78 7.73 4.10
C THR A 29 -16.96 6.79 4.12
N ILE A 30 -16.84 5.67 3.39
CA ILE A 30 -17.81 4.58 3.37
C ILE A 30 -17.16 3.35 3.99
N GLN A 31 -17.82 2.76 4.99
CA GLN A 31 -17.43 1.47 5.55
C GLN A 31 -18.37 0.38 5.04
N THR A 32 -17.82 -0.73 4.57
CA THR A 32 -18.59 -1.83 4.01
C THR A 32 -17.93 -3.17 4.30
N PRO A 33 -18.68 -4.27 4.46
CA PRO A 33 -18.08 -5.60 4.50
C PRO A 33 -17.24 -5.87 3.24
N ALA A 34 -16.10 -6.54 3.38
CA ALA A 34 -15.28 -6.90 2.23
C ALA A 34 -15.99 -7.82 1.23
N ALA A 35 -16.98 -8.59 1.67
CA ALA A 35 -17.83 -9.40 0.79
C ALA A 35 -18.69 -8.55 -0.18
N ASP A 36 -18.97 -7.29 0.17
CA ASP A 36 -19.75 -6.37 -0.66
C ASP A 36 -18.87 -5.45 -1.51
N PHE A 37 -17.54 -5.50 -1.35
CA PHE A 37 -16.59 -4.64 -2.04
C PHE A 37 -15.99 -5.33 -3.27
N GLU A 38 -16.00 -4.63 -4.40
CA GLU A 38 -15.34 -5.08 -5.62
C GLU A 38 -14.66 -3.90 -6.34
N ALA A 39 -13.38 -4.06 -6.66
CA ALA A 39 -12.67 -3.15 -7.55
C ALA A 39 -12.88 -3.59 -9.01
N ALA A 40 -13.65 -2.82 -9.75
CA ALA A 40 -14.01 -3.09 -11.14
C ALA A 40 -13.28 -2.13 -12.10
N GLU A 41 -13.39 -2.39 -13.41
CA GLU A 41 -12.70 -1.61 -14.44
C GLU A 41 -12.97 -0.10 -14.36
N ARG A 42 -14.20 0.27 -14.06
CA ARG A 42 -14.66 1.68 -14.12
C ARG A 42 -14.65 2.38 -12.75
N GLY A 43 -14.40 1.65 -11.67
CA GLY A 43 -14.55 2.16 -10.30
C GLY A 43 -14.70 1.04 -9.28
N VAL A 44 -15.21 1.39 -8.10
CA VAL A 44 -15.52 0.44 -7.04
C VAL A 44 -17.02 0.22 -6.96
N ALA A 45 -17.42 -1.05 -6.88
CA ALA A 45 -18.77 -1.45 -6.50
C ALA A 45 -18.81 -1.78 -5.00
N ILE A 46 -19.86 -1.29 -4.34
CA ILE A 46 -20.19 -1.55 -2.94
C ILE A 46 -21.64 -2.02 -2.90
N GLY A 47 -21.86 -3.34 -2.89
CA GLY A 47 -23.17 -3.95 -3.07
C GLY A 47 -23.83 -3.48 -4.38
N ARG A 48 -24.89 -2.67 -4.28
CA ARG A 48 -25.59 -2.08 -5.44
C ARG A 48 -25.11 -0.69 -5.84
N ARG A 49 -24.23 -0.07 -5.03
CA ARG A 49 -23.72 1.28 -5.27
C ARG A 49 -22.45 1.19 -6.11
N PHE A 50 -22.34 2.05 -7.12
CA PHE A 50 -21.14 2.16 -7.94
C PHE A 50 -20.50 3.54 -7.78
N ILE A 51 -19.18 3.57 -7.57
CA ILE A 51 -18.41 4.79 -7.36
C ILE A 51 -17.29 4.82 -8.41
N PRO A 52 -17.25 5.82 -9.30
CA PRO A 52 -16.25 5.89 -10.37
C PRO A 52 -14.85 6.21 -9.82
N TRP A 53 -13.81 5.73 -10.51
CA TRP A 53 -12.41 5.88 -10.05
C TRP A 53 -12.03 7.32 -9.69
N HIS A 54 -12.38 8.32 -10.52
CA HIS A 54 -12.03 9.73 -10.28
C HIS A 54 -12.59 10.33 -8.98
N ARG A 55 -13.49 9.62 -8.29
CA ARG A 55 -14.00 10.00 -6.98
C ARG A 55 -13.34 9.25 -5.85
N ILE A 56 -12.55 8.22 -6.12
CA ILE A 56 -11.99 7.35 -5.09
C ILE A 56 -10.58 7.81 -4.81
N ARG A 57 -10.31 8.24 -3.58
CA ARG A 57 -8.95 8.57 -3.15
C ARG A 57 -8.16 7.34 -2.76
N ARG A 58 -8.76 6.50 -1.92
CA ARG A 58 -8.14 5.27 -1.42
C ARG A 58 -9.19 4.35 -0.82
N TYR A 59 -8.87 3.07 -0.75
CA TYR A 59 -9.63 2.11 0.04
C TYR A 59 -8.68 1.27 0.88
N ARG A 60 -9.10 0.86 2.07
CA ARG A 60 -8.27 0.10 3.00
C ARG A 60 -9.01 -1.06 3.65
N TRP A 61 -8.28 -2.13 3.90
CA TRP A 61 -8.67 -3.22 4.79
C TRP A 61 -7.81 -3.16 6.05
N ASP A 62 -8.46 -3.19 7.20
CA ASP A 62 -7.77 -3.46 8.45
C ASP A 62 -7.65 -4.99 8.58
N LEU A 63 -6.43 -5.51 8.49
CA LEU A 63 -6.17 -6.93 8.64
C LEU A 63 -6.07 -7.27 10.14
N PRO A 64 -6.44 -8.50 10.55
CA PRO A 64 -6.22 -8.92 11.92
C PRO A 64 -4.74 -8.76 12.29
N PRO A 65 -4.44 -8.41 13.56
CA PRO A 65 -3.05 -8.28 14.01
C PRO A 65 -2.29 -9.59 13.77
N LYS A 66 -1.02 -9.48 13.37
CA LYS A 66 -0.15 -10.62 13.14
C LYS A 66 1.05 -10.55 14.08
N GLU A 67 1.43 -11.71 14.62
CA GLU A 67 2.67 -11.84 15.39
C GLU A 67 3.88 -11.64 14.48
N PHE A 68 4.85 -10.87 14.97
CA PHE A 68 6.09 -10.58 14.28
C PHE A 68 6.89 -11.87 14.06
N ALA A 69 7.28 -12.16 12.81
CA ALA A 69 8.37 -13.07 12.55
C ALA A 69 9.58 -12.20 12.21
N ASP A 70 10.60 -12.22 13.07
CA ASP A 70 11.84 -11.43 13.02
C ASP A 70 12.73 -11.66 11.77
N GLU A 71 12.20 -12.23 10.69
CA GLU A 71 12.90 -12.31 9.41
C GLU A 71 12.72 -11.00 8.65
N ARG A 72 13.38 -9.94 9.14
CA ARG A 72 13.60 -8.71 8.40
C ARG A 72 14.61 -8.98 7.29
N ARG A 73 14.19 -9.74 6.26
CA ARG A 73 14.99 -9.92 5.05
C ARG A 73 15.19 -8.54 4.44
N VAL A 74 16.43 -8.22 4.10
CA VAL A 74 16.77 -7.05 3.28
C VAL A 74 16.06 -7.26 1.94
N SER A 75 14.87 -6.70 1.83
CA SER A 75 14.02 -6.77 0.65
C SER A 75 14.13 -5.45 -0.08
N ALA A 76 14.00 -5.51 -1.41
CA ALA A 76 13.85 -4.30 -2.21
C ALA A 76 12.69 -3.47 -1.64
N GLN A 77 12.82 -2.15 -1.70
CA GLN A 77 11.80 -1.22 -1.23
C GLN A 77 11.07 -0.60 -2.42
N VAL A 78 9.88 -0.09 -2.18
CA VAL A 78 9.13 0.73 -3.14
C VAL A 78 8.87 2.07 -2.49
N ARG A 79 9.38 3.13 -3.11
CA ARG A 79 9.03 4.51 -2.79
C ARG A 79 7.81 4.86 -3.63
N LEU A 80 6.75 5.33 -2.98
CA LEU A 80 5.48 5.69 -3.61
C LEU A 80 5.12 7.11 -3.20
N VAL A 81 4.94 8.00 -4.17
CA VAL A 81 4.54 9.39 -3.96
C VAL A 81 3.10 9.55 -4.41
N LEU A 82 2.25 10.00 -3.51
CA LEU A 82 0.82 10.16 -3.69
C LEU A 82 0.41 11.63 -3.72
N ASP A 83 -0.72 11.90 -4.37
CA ASP A 83 -1.46 13.15 -4.20
C ASP A 83 -2.03 13.25 -2.79
N GLY A 84 -1.40 14.07 -1.96
CA GLY A 84 -1.87 14.42 -0.63
C GLY A 84 -3.02 15.43 -0.65
N GLU A 85 -3.47 15.79 0.55
CA GLU A 85 -4.48 16.82 0.72
C GLU A 85 -3.90 18.20 0.35
N ASN A 86 -4.70 19.05 -0.29
CA ASN A 86 -4.32 20.41 -0.70
C ASN A 86 -3.09 20.49 -1.63
N GLY A 87 -2.82 19.45 -2.41
CA GLY A 87 -1.73 19.44 -3.39
C GLY A 87 -0.36 19.08 -2.81
N THR A 88 -0.27 18.80 -1.52
CA THR A 88 0.93 18.23 -0.89
C THR A 88 1.23 16.84 -1.46
N ALA A 89 2.50 16.42 -1.41
CA ALA A 89 2.87 15.05 -1.78
C ALA A 89 3.01 14.22 -0.51
N GLU A 90 2.40 13.04 -0.47
CA GLU A 90 2.57 12.06 0.61
C GLU A 90 3.50 10.95 0.11
N GLU A 91 4.62 10.71 0.80
CA GLU A 91 5.58 9.67 0.42
C GLU A 91 5.46 8.46 1.35
N HIS A 92 5.40 7.27 0.77
CA HIS A 92 5.44 6.00 1.47
C HIS A 92 6.63 5.16 1.00
N LEU A 93 7.32 4.54 1.95
CA LEU A 93 8.35 3.54 1.69
C LEU A 93 7.86 2.19 2.21
N VAL A 94 7.61 1.24 1.31
CA VAL A 94 7.08 -0.09 1.64
C VAL A 94 8.00 -1.19 1.14
N SER A 95 7.91 -2.38 1.72
CA SER A 95 8.60 -3.55 1.15
C SER A 95 8.02 -3.88 -0.23
N ALA A 96 8.87 -4.26 -1.18
CA ALA A 96 8.44 -4.72 -2.50
C ALA A 96 7.55 -5.97 -2.43
N ASP A 97 7.68 -6.79 -1.37
CA ASP A 97 6.82 -7.95 -1.13
C ASP A 97 5.39 -7.54 -0.70
N GLY A 98 5.26 -6.35 -0.11
CA GLY A 98 3.98 -5.77 0.28
C GLY A 98 3.36 -4.87 -0.78
N PHE A 99 3.93 -4.79 -1.98
CA PHE A 99 3.49 -3.88 -3.04
C PHE A 99 3.08 -4.61 -4.32
N GLU A 100 1.88 -4.33 -4.80
CA GLU A 100 1.29 -4.94 -6.00
C GLU A 100 0.74 -3.85 -6.94
N THR A 101 1.03 -3.99 -8.24
CA THR A 101 0.44 -3.17 -9.29
C THR A 101 -0.72 -3.92 -9.92
N ALA A 102 -1.94 -3.43 -9.75
CA ALA A 102 -3.11 -3.91 -10.48
C ALA A 102 -3.42 -2.98 -11.66
N ALA A 103 -4.38 -3.38 -12.50
CA ALA A 103 -4.75 -2.62 -13.70
C ALA A 103 -5.24 -1.20 -13.40
N PHE A 104 -5.91 -0.98 -12.25
CA PHE A 104 -6.57 0.30 -11.94
C PHE A 104 -6.04 1.00 -10.69
N ALA A 105 -5.25 0.29 -9.88
CA ALA A 105 -4.73 0.78 -8.61
C ALA A 105 -3.41 0.09 -8.27
N VAL A 106 -2.60 0.76 -7.44
CA VAL A 106 -1.55 0.11 -6.68
C VAL A 106 -2.11 -0.34 -5.34
N THR A 107 -1.63 -1.46 -4.83
CA THR A 107 -1.96 -1.95 -3.50
C THR A 107 -0.69 -2.08 -2.69
N MET A 108 -0.72 -1.58 -1.45
CA MET A 108 0.39 -1.65 -0.53
C MET A 108 -0.03 -2.19 0.83
N LEU A 109 0.87 -2.90 1.49
CA LEU A 109 0.76 -3.26 2.90
C LEU A 109 1.54 -2.23 3.72
N LEU A 110 0.81 -1.51 4.59
CA LEU A 110 1.37 -0.61 5.58
C LEU A 110 1.39 -1.32 6.93
N GLU A 111 2.57 -1.43 7.53
CA GLU A 111 2.75 -1.96 8.87
C GLU A 111 2.59 -0.81 9.88
N ASP A 112 1.67 -0.96 10.82
CA ASP A 112 1.44 -0.04 11.93
C ASP A 112 1.73 -0.79 13.23
N VAL A 113 2.63 -0.26 14.05
CA VAL A 113 3.05 -0.94 15.29
C VAL A 113 1.96 -0.75 16.34
N ALA A 114 1.18 -1.80 16.58
CA ALA A 114 0.05 -1.75 17.49
C ALA A 114 0.48 -1.90 18.95
N ASP A 115 1.50 -2.71 19.22
CA ASP A 115 2.07 -2.88 20.56
C ASP A 115 3.54 -3.30 20.52
N ILE A 116 4.43 -2.39 20.95
CA ILE A 116 5.87 -2.63 21.07
C ILE A 116 6.15 -3.61 22.23
N ALA A 117 5.33 -3.62 23.28
CA ALA A 117 5.52 -4.47 24.45
C ALA A 117 5.05 -5.93 24.19
N GLY A 118 4.02 -6.09 23.36
CA GLY A 118 3.44 -7.38 22.98
C GLY A 118 3.93 -7.95 21.64
N GLY A 119 4.85 -7.27 20.93
CA GLY A 119 5.40 -7.77 19.66
C GLY A 119 4.36 -7.95 18.55
N THR A 120 3.27 -7.18 18.58
CA THR A 120 2.15 -7.31 17.65
C THR A 120 2.10 -6.14 16.67
N VAL A 121 2.05 -6.46 15.37
CA VAL A 121 1.92 -5.47 14.28
C VAL A 121 0.53 -5.58 13.67
N THR A 122 -0.11 -4.44 13.48
CA THR A 122 -1.32 -4.36 12.65
C THR A 122 -0.89 -4.04 11.24
N VAL A 123 -1.31 -4.89 10.29
CA VAL A 123 -1.04 -4.66 8.87
C VAL A 123 -2.30 -4.08 8.25
N ARG A 124 -2.15 -3.00 7.49
CA ARG A 124 -3.23 -2.39 6.73
C ARG A 124 -2.95 -2.58 5.25
N ARG A 125 -3.88 -3.20 4.54
CA ARG A 125 -3.85 -3.24 3.08
C ARG A 125 -4.52 -1.98 2.55
N VAL A 126 -3.83 -1.20 1.72
CA VAL A 126 -4.34 0.05 1.15
C VAL A 126 -4.25 -0.02 -0.37
N GLY A 127 -5.35 0.22 -1.06
CA GLY A 127 -5.38 0.42 -2.50
C GLY A 127 -5.53 1.89 -2.87
N ILE A 128 -4.68 2.35 -3.78
CA ILE A 128 -4.63 3.72 -4.29
C ILE A 128 -4.83 3.68 -5.81
N PRO A 129 -5.87 4.34 -6.36
CA PRO A 129 -6.04 4.43 -7.80
C PRO A 129 -4.85 5.12 -8.48
N TRP A 130 -4.51 4.68 -9.69
CA TRP A 130 -3.33 5.20 -10.42
C TRP A 130 -3.32 6.71 -10.59
N HIS A 131 -4.49 7.35 -10.76
CA HIS A 131 -4.58 8.80 -10.94
C HIS A 131 -4.29 9.62 -9.67
N HIS A 132 -4.09 8.96 -8.53
CA HIS A 132 -3.59 9.58 -7.29
C HIS A 132 -2.13 9.22 -7.00
N VAL A 133 -1.50 8.41 -7.85
CA VAL A 133 -0.07 8.09 -7.77
C VAL A 133 0.69 9.08 -8.65
N ARG A 134 1.56 9.89 -8.04
CA ARG A 134 2.45 10.81 -8.77
C ARG A 134 3.66 10.09 -9.32
N GLU A 135 4.27 9.27 -8.47
CA GLU A 135 5.53 8.60 -8.77
C GLU A 135 5.59 7.29 -7.98
N TYR A 136 6.23 6.28 -8.56
CA TYR A 136 6.67 5.12 -7.80
C TYR A 136 8.01 4.61 -8.33
N GLU A 137 8.86 4.16 -7.42
CA GLU A 137 10.22 3.72 -7.70
C GLU A 137 10.52 2.45 -6.91
N ARG A 138 11.05 1.43 -7.59
CA ARG A 138 11.59 0.22 -6.95
C ARG A 138 13.06 0.43 -6.64
N ILE A 139 13.40 0.40 -5.36
CA ILE A 139 14.75 0.56 -4.83
C ILE A 139 15.30 -0.84 -4.52
N PRO A 140 16.33 -1.30 -5.26
CA PRO A 140 16.97 -2.58 -4.98
C PRO A 140 17.58 -2.63 -3.56
N ALA A 141 17.60 -3.81 -2.95
CA ALA A 141 18.19 -4.01 -1.62
C ALA A 141 19.69 -3.64 -1.56
N ASP A 142 20.39 -3.81 -2.68
CA ASP A 142 21.81 -3.51 -2.89
C ASP A 142 22.10 -2.05 -3.25
N ALA A 143 21.09 -1.25 -3.58
CA ALA A 143 21.24 0.17 -3.88
C ALA A 143 21.40 1.04 -2.62
N GLN A 144 21.29 0.46 -1.42
CA GLN A 144 21.44 1.17 -0.14
C GLN A 144 22.92 1.35 0.28
N THR A 145 23.87 0.99 -0.59
CA THR A 145 25.32 1.12 -0.36
C THR A 145 25.87 2.38 -1.04
N ASP A 146 25.48 3.56 -0.58
CA ASP A 146 26.22 4.80 -0.89
C ASP A 146 26.79 5.37 0.42
N GLY A 147 27.90 4.75 0.82
CA GLY A 147 28.74 5.17 1.94
C GLY A 147 30.12 4.49 1.96
N GLU A 148 30.43 3.62 1.00
CA GLU A 148 31.75 3.04 0.87
C GLU A 148 32.54 3.88 -0.13
N ALA A 149 33.48 4.66 0.39
CA ALA A 149 34.42 5.43 -0.41
C ALA A 149 35.03 4.53 -1.49
N PRO A 150 35.27 5.04 -2.72
CA PRO A 150 35.91 4.26 -3.76
C PRO A 150 37.22 3.67 -3.22
N PRO A 151 37.53 2.38 -3.49
CA PRO A 151 38.72 1.75 -2.93
C PRO A 151 39.95 2.57 -3.33
N GLU A 152 40.78 2.90 -2.33
CA GLU A 152 42.03 3.63 -2.55
C GLU A 152 42.83 2.90 -3.63
N ARG A 153 43.18 3.64 -4.70
CA ARG A 153 43.99 3.11 -5.79
C ARG A 153 45.34 2.74 -5.18
N PRO A 154 45.79 1.47 -5.27
CA PRO A 154 47.09 1.09 -4.77
C PRO A 154 48.12 1.61 -5.75
N ASP A 155 48.52 2.89 -5.59
CA ASP A 155 49.76 3.51 -6.10
C ASP A 155 49.69 5.02 -5.76
N ALA A 156 50.19 5.37 -4.57
CA ALA A 156 50.58 6.72 -4.16
C ALA A 156 51.92 6.67 -3.42
#